data_AF-A0A9D8G0A8-F1
#
_entry.id   AF-A0A9D8G0A8-F1
#
_cell.length_a   1.000
_cell.length_b   1.000
_cell.length_c   1.000
_cell.angle_alpha   90.00
_cell.angle_beta   90.00
_cell.angle_gamma   90.00
#
_symmetry.space_group_name_H-M   'P 1'
#
loop_
_entity.id
_entity.type
_entity.pdbx_description
1 polymer ?
#
loop_
_entity_poly.entity_id
_entity_poly.type
_entity_poly.pdbx_seq_one_letter_code
_entity_poly.pdbx_strand_id
1 'polypeptide(L)'
;EVHVSGEVQNPGVYVLNEGTRVTDAIESAGGFAADADRSTINLAKVLRDGDQVHVYKTGESSQRININTADAWLLEALPGIGEKTAEKIIAHRTENGPFESVDELKEAGIVGEATFEKIKDMIAVR
;
A
#
# COMPACT_ATOMS: atom_id res chain seq x y z
N GLU A 1 -3.95 -21.42 -4.24
CA GLU A 1 -5.02 -20.71 -3.54
C GLU A 1 -4.52 -19.36 -3.03
N VAL A 2 -5.39 -18.37 -2.96
CA VAL A 2 -5.16 -17.05 -2.38
C VAL A 2 -6.19 -16.78 -1.30
N HIS A 3 -5.78 -16.16 -0.20
CA HIS A 3 -6.71 -15.69 0.82
C HIS A 3 -7.12 -14.24 0.54
N VAL A 4 -8.42 -13.99 0.32
CA VAL A 4 -8.99 -12.65 0.17
C VAL A 4 -9.73 -12.27 1.46
N SER A 5 -9.39 -11.12 2.04
CA SER A 5 -9.87 -10.69 3.35
C SER A 5 -10.14 -9.18 3.40
N GLY A 6 -10.88 -8.72 4.41
CA GLY A 6 -11.22 -7.31 4.60
C GLY A 6 -12.48 -6.89 3.84
N GLU A 7 -12.51 -5.68 3.30
CA GLU A 7 -13.67 -5.04 2.65
C GLU A 7 -13.94 -5.55 1.23
N VAL A 8 -14.29 -6.83 1.16
CA VAL A 8 -14.84 -7.50 -0.03
C VAL A 8 -16.19 -8.10 0.31
N GLN A 9 -17.03 -8.37 -0.70
CA GLN A 9 -18.38 -8.90 -0.44
C GLN A 9 -18.37 -10.29 0.21
N ASN A 10 -17.43 -11.15 -0.19
CA ASN A 10 -17.30 -12.51 0.31
C ASN A 10 -15.81 -12.78 0.62
N PRO A 11 -15.34 -12.55 1.86
CA PRO A 11 -14.01 -12.95 2.28
C PRO A 11 -13.86 -14.48 2.26
N GLY A 12 -12.70 -14.98 1.87
CA GLY A 12 -12.48 -16.43 1.76
C GLY A 12 -11.20 -16.81 1.02
N VAL A 13 -11.01 -18.11 0.85
CA VAL A 13 -9.91 -18.67 0.07
C VAL A 13 -10.40 -19.02 -1.33
N TYR A 14 -9.65 -18.58 -2.33
CA TYR A 14 -10.00 -18.71 -3.75
C TYR A 14 -8.90 -19.47 -4.51
N VAL A 15 -9.33 -20.31 -5.44
CA VAL A 15 -8.41 -21.06 -6.32
C VAL A 15 -7.83 -20.10 -7.36
N LEU A 16 -6.53 -20.17 -7.57
CA LEU A 16 -5.82 -19.38 -8.57
C LEU A 16 -5.66 -20.19 -9.86
N ASN A 17 -5.95 -19.57 -11.00
CA ASN A 17 -5.47 -20.03 -12.30
C ASN A 17 -4.11 -19.39 -12.62
N GLU A 18 -3.38 -19.94 -13.58
CA GLU A 18 -2.12 -19.35 -14.03
C GLU A 18 -2.34 -17.92 -14.57
N GLY A 19 -1.57 -16.95 -14.06
CA GLY A 19 -1.70 -15.54 -14.44
C GLY A 19 -2.80 -14.75 -13.72
N THR A 20 -3.51 -15.35 -12.75
CA THR A 20 -4.52 -14.66 -11.93
C THR A 20 -3.93 -13.42 -11.26
N ARG A 21 -4.61 -12.29 -11.39
CA ARG A 21 -4.23 -11.02 -10.77
C ARG A 21 -5.09 -10.73 -9.54
N VAL A 22 -4.67 -9.73 -8.76
CA VAL A 22 -5.43 -9.21 -7.62
C VAL A 22 -6.87 -8.85 -8.01
N THR A 23 -7.08 -8.23 -9.17
CA THR A 23 -8.43 -7.90 -9.65
C THR A 23 -9.33 -9.12 -9.79
N ASP A 24 -8.82 -10.23 -10.35
CA ASP A 24 -9.58 -11.46 -10.57
C ASP A 24 -9.97 -12.11 -9.24
N ALA A 25 -9.06 -12.07 -8.25
CA ALA A 25 -9.34 -12.58 -6.91
C ALA A 25 -10.41 -11.75 -6.18
N ILE A 26 -10.39 -10.42 -6.33
CA ILE A 26 -11.41 -9.54 -5.76
C ILE A 26 -12.76 -9.75 -6.45
N GLU A 27 -12.80 -9.92 -7.77
CA GLU A 27 -14.02 -10.24 -8.51
C GLU A 27 -14.60 -11.60 -8.06
N SER A 28 -13.73 -12.60 -7.85
CA SER A 28 -14.12 -13.90 -7.29
C SER A 28 -14.69 -13.79 -5.87
N ALA A 29 -14.23 -12.81 -5.10
CA ALA A 29 -14.79 -12.44 -3.80
C ALA A 29 -16.12 -11.66 -3.88
N GLY A 30 -16.69 -11.52 -5.07
CA GLY A 30 -17.91 -10.73 -5.32
C GLY A 30 -17.65 -9.23 -5.47
N GLY A 31 -16.39 -8.81 -5.55
CA GLY A 31 -15.99 -7.41 -5.67
C GLY A 31 -15.80 -6.71 -4.33
N PHE A 32 -15.46 -5.43 -4.41
CA PHE A 32 -15.27 -4.53 -3.28
C PHE A 32 -16.57 -4.30 -2.50
N ALA A 33 -16.47 -4.19 -1.18
CA ALA A 33 -17.53 -3.64 -0.34
C ALA A 33 -17.72 -2.12 -0.59
N ALA A 34 -18.82 -1.54 -0.09
CA ALA A 34 -19.20 -0.16 -0.37
C ALA A 34 -18.18 0.87 0.15
N ASP A 35 -17.52 0.54 1.25
CA ASP A 35 -16.53 1.33 1.96
C ASP A 35 -15.11 0.81 1.76
N ALA A 36 -14.85 -0.06 0.78
CA ALA A 36 -13.49 -0.53 0.49
C ALA A 36 -12.57 0.58 0.00
N ASP A 37 -11.37 0.68 0.57
CA ASP A 37 -10.31 1.55 0.10
C ASP A 37 -9.55 0.91 -1.07
N ARG A 38 -9.94 1.28 -2.27
CA ARG A 38 -9.37 0.77 -3.52
C ARG A 38 -7.99 1.37 -3.84
N SER A 39 -7.59 2.44 -3.16
CA SER A 39 -6.31 3.13 -3.44
C SER A 39 -5.10 2.39 -2.89
N THR A 40 -5.33 1.49 -1.92
CA THR A 40 -4.28 0.79 -1.18
C THR A 40 -3.87 -0.53 -1.82
N ILE A 41 -4.40 -0.88 -3.00
CA ILE A 41 -4.23 -2.20 -3.60
C ILE A 41 -3.78 -2.13 -5.06
N ASN A 42 -2.72 -2.89 -5.38
CA ASN A 42 -2.26 -3.05 -6.75
C ASN A 42 -3.08 -4.14 -7.46
N LEU A 43 -4.16 -3.72 -8.12
CA LEU A 43 -5.06 -4.59 -8.90
C LEU A 43 -4.36 -5.39 -10.00
N ALA A 44 -3.23 -4.89 -10.52
CA ALA A 44 -2.50 -5.53 -11.60
C ALA A 44 -1.49 -6.60 -11.12
N LYS A 45 -1.21 -6.70 -9.82
CA LYS A 45 -0.24 -7.67 -9.30
C LYS A 45 -0.71 -9.10 -9.60
N VAL A 46 0.17 -9.90 -10.22
CA VAL A 46 -0.05 -11.34 -10.40
C VAL A 46 0.12 -12.05 -9.08
N LEU A 47 -0.84 -12.90 -8.74
CA LEU A 47 -0.89 -13.65 -7.50
C LEU A 47 -0.20 -15.00 -7.63
N ARG A 48 0.38 -15.45 -6.52
CA ARG A 48 0.99 -16.77 -6.37
C ARG A 48 0.23 -17.56 -5.32
N ASP A 49 0.39 -18.88 -5.39
CA ASP A 49 -0.12 -19.76 -4.35
C ASP A 49 0.39 -19.34 -2.96
N GLY A 50 -0.53 -19.26 -1.99
CA GLY A 50 -0.24 -18.81 -0.64
C GLY A 50 -0.26 -17.29 -0.45
N ASP A 51 -0.47 -16.50 -1.50
CA ASP A 51 -0.61 -15.04 -1.34
C ASP A 51 -1.86 -14.67 -0.52
N GLN A 52 -1.82 -13.49 0.09
CA GLN A 52 -2.97 -12.86 0.73
C GLN A 52 -3.27 -11.51 0.06
N VAL A 53 -4.55 -11.30 -0.24
CA VAL A 53 -5.15 -10.03 -0.64
C VAL A 53 -5.97 -9.53 0.53
N HIS A 54 -5.58 -8.40 1.10
CA HIS A 54 -6.36 -7.73 2.14
C HIS A 54 -6.84 -6.39 1.61
N VAL A 55 -8.16 -6.18 1.66
CA VAL A 55 -8.79 -4.93 1.26
C VAL A 55 -9.15 -4.15 2.51
N TYR A 56 -8.58 -2.96 2.68
CA TYR A 56 -8.91 -2.12 3.83
C TYR A 56 -10.23 -1.38 3.62
N LYS A 57 -10.82 -0.92 4.72
CA LYS A 57 -11.91 0.04 4.70
C LYS A 57 -11.39 1.46 4.50
N THR A 58 -12.20 2.30 3.87
CA THR A 58 -11.95 3.71 3.65
C THR A 58 -11.81 4.41 4.99
N GLY A 59 -10.62 4.94 5.28
CA GLY A 59 -10.29 5.53 6.58
C GLY A 59 -9.80 4.53 7.64
N GLU A 60 -9.82 3.24 7.34
CA GLU A 60 -9.19 2.18 8.16
C GLU A 60 -7.83 1.82 7.54
N SER A 61 -6.89 2.76 7.55
CA SER A 61 -5.50 2.49 7.18
C SER A 61 -4.81 1.71 8.30
N SER A 62 -5.17 0.44 8.52
CA SER A 62 -4.66 -0.33 9.67
C SER A 62 -3.21 -0.80 9.51
N GLN A 63 -2.56 -0.50 8.39
CA GLN A 63 -1.10 -0.53 8.33
C GLN A 63 -0.57 0.74 7.70
N ARG A 64 -0.05 1.62 8.57
CA ARG A 64 0.91 2.65 8.21
C ARG A 64 1.83 2.14 7.09
N ILE A 65 1.87 2.87 5.97
CA ILE A 65 2.68 2.56 4.80
C ILE A 65 4.15 2.50 5.24
N ASN A 66 4.76 1.34 5.09
CA ASN A 66 6.17 1.17 5.42
C ASN A 66 7.02 1.86 4.35
N ILE A 67 7.62 2.99 4.68
CA ILE A 67 8.40 3.79 3.72
C ILE A 67 9.69 3.09 3.26
N ASN A 68 10.13 2.05 3.97
CA ASN A 68 11.30 1.25 3.59
C ASN A 68 10.99 0.16 2.55
N THR A 69 9.73 -0.26 2.43
CA THR A 69 9.34 -1.39 1.55
C THR A 69 8.22 -1.06 0.58
N ALA A 70 7.50 0.04 0.76
CA ALA A 70 6.43 0.48 -0.12
C ALA A 70 6.94 0.75 -1.54
N ASP A 71 6.13 0.38 -2.53
CA ASP A 71 6.31 0.75 -3.93
C ASP A 71 5.94 2.24 -4.16
N ALA A 72 6.41 2.80 -5.28
CA ALA A 72 6.16 4.19 -5.66
C ALA A 72 4.66 4.55 -5.63
N TRP A 73 3.83 3.71 -6.27
CA TRP A 73 2.37 3.93 -6.34
C TRP A 73 1.71 4.01 -4.95
N LEU A 74 2.21 3.25 -3.97
CA LEU A 74 1.67 3.25 -2.62
C LEU A 74 2.11 4.50 -1.84
N LEU A 75 3.34 4.97 -2.08
CA LEU A 75 3.81 6.25 -1.55
C LEU A 75 3.03 7.41 -2.16
N GLU A 76 2.70 7.36 -3.46
CA GLU A 76 1.89 8.38 -4.16
C GLU A 76 0.43 8.44 -3.68
N ALA A 77 -0.08 7.38 -3.06
CA ALA A 77 -1.40 7.40 -2.43
C ALA A 77 -1.45 8.31 -1.18
N LEU A 78 -0.29 8.71 -0.64
CA LEU A 78 -0.21 9.59 0.53
C LEU A 78 -0.54 11.05 0.16
N PRO A 79 -1.37 11.75 0.96
CA PRO A 79 -1.74 13.13 0.67
C PRO A 79 -0.52 14.06 0.66
N GLY A 80 -0.23 14.63 -0.52
CA GLY A 80 0.91 15.55 -0.72
C GLY A 80 2.20 14.87 -1.16
N ILE A 81 2.19 13.57 -1.42
CA ILE A 81 3.27 12.84 -2.07
C ILE A 81 2.89 12.61 -3.53
N GLY A 82 3.66 13.16 -4.46
CA GLY A 82 3.54 12.86 -5.89
C GLY A 82 4.72 12.01 -6.38
N GLU A 83 4.67 11.60 -7.65
CA GLU A 83 5.68 10.78 -8.35
C GLU A 83 7.12 11.16 -7.95
N LYS A 84 7.51 12.43 -8.15
CA LYS A 84 8.87 12.91 -7.83
C LYS A 84 9.27 12.76 -6.35
N THR A 85 8.31 12.87 -5.44
CA THR A 85 8.57 12.73 -4.00
C THR A 85 8.67 11.25 -3.65
N ALA A 86 7.80 10.40 -4.20
CA ALA A 86 7.88 8.96 -4.04
C ALA A 86 9.22 8.40 -4.57
N GLU A 87 9.66 8.85 -5.75
CA GLU A 87 10.98 8.51 -6.30
C GLU A 87 12.12 8.92 -5.38
N LYS A 88 12.06 10.13 -4.77
CA LYS A 88 13.07 10.57 -3.81
C LYS A 88 13.11 9.70 -2.56
N ILE A 89 11.96 9.28 -2.03
CA ILE A 89 11.91 8.36 -0.87
C ILE A 89 12.61 7.04 -1.22
N ILE A 90 12.32 6.48 -2.40
CA ILE A 90 12.91 5.22 -2.87
C ILE A 90 14.42 5.39 -3.12
N ALA A 91 14.83 6.46 -3.79
CA ALA A 91 16.25 6.75 -4.02
C ALA A 91 17.00 6.91 -2.69
N HIS A 92 16.45 7.68 -1.75
CA HIS A 92 17.08 7.92 -0.47
C HIS A 92 17.29 6.62 0.32
N ARG A 93 16.27 5.74 0.40
CA ARG A 93 16.41 4.47 1.11
C ARG A 93 17.37 3.48 0.44
N THR A 94 17.59 3.61 -0.88
CA THR A 94 18.53 2.78 -1.64
C THR A 94 19.97 3.31 -1.51
N GLU A 95 20.17 4.62 -1.48
CA GLU A 95 21.49 5.25 -1.42
C GLU A 95 22.03 5.39 0.00
N ASN A 96 21.17 5.73 0.97
CA ASN A 96 21.56 6.04 2.35
C ASN A 96 21.23 4.90 3.33
N GLY A 97 20.50 3.89 2.87
CA GLY A 97 19.96 2.81 3.71
C GLY A 97 18.53 3.09 4.19
N PRO A 98 17.89 2.12 4.86
CA PRO A 98 16.51 2.27 5.32
C PRO A 98 16.38 3.40 6.35
N PHE A 99 15.23 4.09 6.33
CA PHE A 99 14.87 5.09 7.33
C PHE A 99 14.69 4.41 8.70
N GLU A 100 15.30 4.97 9.75
CA GLU A 100 15.15 4.51 11.14
C GLU A 100 13.94 5.12 11.83
N SER A 101 13.50 6.30 11.37
CA SER A 101 12.34 7.04 11.84
C SER A 101 11.57 7.67 10.69
N VAL A 102 10.27 7.94 10.91
CA VAL A 102 9.47 8.67 9.91
C VAL A 102 9.91 10.14 9.79
N ASP A 103 10.49 10.72 10.84
CA ASP A 103 10.96 12.11 10.88
C ASP A 103 12.12 12.37 9.92
N GLU A 104 12.91 11.34 9.57
CA GLU A 104 13.99 11.47 8.59
C GLU A 104 13.51 11.95 7.22
N LEU A 105 12.25 11.69 6.84
CA LEU A 105 11.68 12.25 5.60
C LEU A 105 11.69 13.78 5.59
N LYS A 106 11.49 14.39 6.76
CA LYS A 106 11.52 15.84 6.96
C LYS A 106 12.96 16.32 7.14
N GLU A 107 13.79 15.60 7.88
CA GLU A 107 15.20 15.97 8.11
C GLU A 107 16.05 15.92 6.83
N ALA A 108 15.80 14.92 5.97
CA ALA A 108 16.40 14.80 4.65
C ALA A 108 15.82 15.78 3.62
N GLY A 109 14.81 16.59 3.99
CA GLY A 109 14.15 17.55 3.10
C GLY A 109 13.39 16.91 1.94
N ILE A 110 12.97 15.65 2.09
CA ILE A 110 12.18 14.93 1.07
C ILE A 110 10.74 15.47 1.06
N VAL A 111 10.19 15.72 2.25
CA VAL A 111 8.87 16.32 2.45
C VAL A 111 8.97 17.57 3.31
N GLY A 112 8.09 18.54 3.06
CA GLY A 112 7.94 19.71 3.93
C GLY A 112 7.10 19.41 5.17
N GLU A 113 7.19 20.27 6.20
CA GLU A 113 6.49 20.12 7.49
C GLU A 113 4.97 19.94 7.33
N ALA A 114 4.34 20.75 6.47
CA ALA A 114 2.90 20.67 6.22
C ALA A 114 2.46 19.35 5.55
N THR A 115 3.32 18.74 4.74
CA THR A 115 3.05 17.42 4.13
C THR A 115 3.29 16.32 5.16
N PHE A 116 4.41 16.41 5.89
CA PHE A 116 4.76 15.45 6.94
C PHE A 116 3.65 15.30 7.99
N GLU A 117 3.11 16.41 8.50
CA GLU A 117 2.04 16.40 9.50
C GLU A 117 0.77 15.68 9.02
N LYS A 118 0.48 15.68 7.71
CA LYS A 118 -0.68 14.98 7.14
C LYS A 118 -0.47 13.49 6.98
N ILE A 119 0.78 13.06 6.80
CA ILE A 119 1.11 11.67 6.47
C ILE A 119 1.72 10.90 7.65
N LYS A 120 2.22 11.57 8.70
CA LYS A 120 2.98 10.94 9.81
C LYS A 120 2.24 9.78 10.49
N ASP A 121 0.92 9.86 10.59
CA ASP A 121 0.09 8.81 11.18
C ASP A 121 -0.25 7.69 10.20
N MET A 122 -0.03 7.92 8.89
CA MET A 122 -0.25 7.01 7.77
C MET A 122 1.02 6.28 7.32
N ILE A 123 2.20 6.62 7.86
CA ILE A 123 3.49 6.03 7.48
C ILE A 123 4.20 5.39 8.67
N ALA A 124 5.06 4.41 8.40
CA ALA A 124 5.89 3.73 9.40
C ALA A 124 7.24 3.36 8.81
N VAL A 125 8.18 3.09 9.72
CA VAL A 125 9.47 2.46 9.45
C VAL A 125 9.46 1.11 10.15
N ARG A 126 9.51 0.03 9.39
CA ARG A 126 9.54 -1.35 9.89
C ARG A 126 10.54 -2.16 9.11
#